data_AF-A0A7G9GJK2-F1
#
_entry.id   AF-A0A7G9GJK2-F1
#
_cell.length_a   1.000
_cell.length_b   1.000
_cell.length_c   1.000
_cell.angle_alpha   90.00
_cell.angle_beta   90.00
_cell.angle_gamma   90.00
#
_symmetry.space_group_name_H-M   'P 1'
#
loop_
_entity.id
_entity.type
_entity.pdbx_description
1 polymer ?
#
loop_
_entity_poly.entity_id
_entity_poly.type
_entity_poly.pdbx_seq_one_letter_code
_entity_poly.pdbx_strand_id
1 'polypeptide(L)'
;MYEKAKKRNIKILIALLCLAVIAGSYGIYVFMTKDPYKAYTAYKEDNKKAGTMKHEVQDEEKFYLSVYYPVFDNEVLDQAVSAYRNDKIQSDLKQNSKIIINVDYDSYDIFDAYISIAFHQTLMDEDGHALKTTTSTINYDKKRNKIMETKDVLRRDYMSLLRNKAKDANVDVEKVTKNNTNNFIIGEKEVRFLYGNSMDRMITIPYDENKEYIALTNPNIPSLYQKEAIVPKQKDQNIDPNKPMIAFTFDDGPSDLTLKLMDAFDKYDANATFFMVGPNVERRSDVVKEMYARGFQLGNHTWTHEKELTRLTHAQLMKEIYDTQDAIFKACGHDADYLRPPYGSYDTNVLKASIMPVAYWGVDSEDWKSRNVDSIKKEILKSVFDGAIILEHDIYGTSVDAAIELLPELKAKGYQIVSLDTLMKYRGDKLTKSSYITPSLYE
;
A
#
# COMPACT_ATOMS: atom_id res chain seq x y z
N MET A 1 -75.44 -17.17 56.26
CA MET A 1 -74.02 -16.76 56.16
C MET A 1 -73.26 -17.45 55.01
N TYR A 2 -73.71 -18.60 54.50
CA TYR A 2 -73.03 -19.38 53.45
C TYR A 2 -73.05 -18.73 52.04
N GLU A 3 -74.15 -18.08 51.62
CA GLU A 3 -74.25 -17.42 50.30
C GLU A 3 -73.37 -16.18 50.15
N LYS A 4 -73.19 -15.39 51.22
CA LYS A 4 -72.34 -14.18 51.21
C LYS A 4 -70.86 -14.54 51.00
N ALA A 5 -70.41 -15.65 51.58
CA ALA A 5 -69.04 -16.16 51.40
C ALA A 5 -68.80 -16.66 49.97
N LYS A 6 -69.77 -17.37 49.37
CA LYS A 6 -69.68 -17.86 47.98
C LYS A 6 -69.63 -16.71 46.96
N LYS A 7 -70.47 -15.68 47.11
CA LYS A 7 -70.42 -14.46 46.26
C LYS A 7 -69.11 -13.68 46.44
N ARG A 8 -68.55 -13.62 47.65
CA ARG A 8 -67.24 -12.97 47.90
C ARG A 8 -66.11 -13.72 47.22
N ASN A 9 -66.10 -15.06 47.28
CA ASN A 9 -65.10 -15.89 46.62
C ASN A 9 -65.20 -15.80 45.09
N ILE A 10 -66.41 -15.71 44.51
CA ILE A 10 -66.60 -15.50 43.07
C ILE A 10 -66.09 -14.12 42.64
N LYS A 11 -66.35 -13.04 43.42
CA LYS A 11 -65.81 -11.71 43.12
C LYS A 11 -64.28 -11.66 43.19
N ILE A 12 -63.68 -12.35 44.16
CA ILE A 12 -62.22 -12.49 44.27
C ILE A 12 -61.67 -13.27 43.07
N LEU A 13 -62.32 -14.37 42.67
CA LEU A 13 -61.91 -15.16 41.52
C LEU A 13 -61.98 -14.35 40.21
N ILE A 14 -63.06 -13.59 40.01
CA ILE A 14 -63.21 -12.69 38.85
C ILE A 14 -62.13 -11.59 38.88
N ALA A 15 -61.86 -10.99 40.04
CA ALA A 15 -60.82 -9.96 40.17
C ALA A 15 -59.42 -10.51 39.86
N LEU A 16 -59.10 -11.73 40.32
CA LEU A 16 -57.84 -12.43 39.99
C LEU A 16 -57.76 -12.77 38.50
N LEU A 17 -58.86 -13.16 37.88
CA LEU A 17 -58.91 -13.46 36.45
C LEU A 17 -58.71 -12.18 35.61
N CYS A 18 -59.32 -11.07 36.00
CA CYS A 18 -59.10 -9.77 35.39
C CYS A 18 -57.64 -9.31 35.54
N LEU A 19 -57.02 -9.49 36.71
CA LEU A 19 -55.60 -9.20 36.93
C LEU A 19 -54.69 -10.06 36.06
N ALA A 20 -54.98 -11.36 35.92
CA ALA A 20 -54.22 -12.26 35.05
C ALA A 20 -54.36 -11.86 33.57
N VAL A 21 -55.56 -11.46 33.13
CA VAL A 21 -55.79 -10.97 31.76
C VAL A 21 -55.05 -9.64 31.55
N ILE A 22 -55.09 -8.70 32.49
CA ILE A 22 -54.37 -7.42 32.38
C ILE A 22 -52.86 -7.64 32.37
N ALA A 23 -52.33 -8.50 33.25
CA ALA A 23 -50.91 -8.84 33.28
C ALA A 23 -50.46 -9.57 32.01
N GLY A 24 -51.28 -10.49 31.48
CA GLY A 24 -51.04 -11.16 30.21
C GLY A 24 -51.09 -10.19 29.03
N SER A 25 -52.07 -9.28 29.01
CA SER A 25 -52.22 -8.24 27.98
C SER A 25 -51.05 -7.25 28.02
N TYR A 26 -50.60 -6.87 29.22
CA TYR A 26 -49.44 -6.00 29.41
C TYR A 26 -48.14 -6.72 29.04
N GLY A 27 -48.00 -8.01 29.37
CA GLY A 27 -46.87 -8.83 28.94
C GLY A 27 -46.80 -8.97 27.42
N ILE A 28 -47.94 -9.20 26.75
CA ILE A 28 -48.06 -9.23 25.29
C ILE A 28 -47.76 -7.84 24.71
N TYR A 29 -48.28 -6.77 25.28
CA TYR A 29 -48.00 -5.40 24.84
C TYR A 29 -46.52 -5.05 24.98
N VAL A 30 -45.87 -5.35 26.10
CA VAL A 30 -44.43 -5.14 26.30
C VAL A 30 -43.62 -6.01 25.35
N PHE A 31 -44.02 -7.25 25.10
CA PHE A 31 -43.36 -8.12 24.12
C PHE A 31 -43.51 -7.59 22.68
N MET A 32 -44.70 -7.13 22.30
CA MET A 32 -45.00 -6.57 20.97
C MET A 32 -44.44 -5.14 20.77
N THR A 33 -44.09 -4.43 21.85
CA THR A 33 -43.48 -3.08 21.81
C THR A 33 -41.99 -3.07 22.11
N LYS A 34 -41.40 -4.23 22.48
CA LYS A 34 -39.96 -4.36 22.64
C LYS A 34 -39.35 -4.37 21.24
N ASP A 35 -38.62 -3.31 20.90
CA ASP A 35 -37.81 -3.27 19.68
C ASP A 35 -36.86 -4.48 19.67
N PRO A 36 -37.06 -5.46 18.78
CA PRO A 36 -36.26 -6.67 18.73
C PRO A 36 -34.81 -6.36 18.35
N TYR A 37 -34.56 -5.18 17.76
CA TYR A 37 -33.27 -4.77 17.25
C TYR A 37 -32.50 -3.80 18.16
N LYS A 38 -33.08 -3.40 19.29
CA LYS A 38 -32.44 -2.47 20.25
C LYS A 38 -31.03 -2.90 20.65
N ALA A 39 -30.78 -4.22 20.75
CA ALA A 39 -29.45 -4.77 21.07
C ALA A 39 -28.39 -4.44 20.01
N TYR A 40 -28.78 -4.27 18.75
CA TYR A 40 -27.89 -3.99 17.60
C TYR A 40 -27.67 -2.49 17.39
N THR A 41 -28.18 -1.66 18.29
CA THR A 41 -27.94 -0.21 18.32
C THR A 41 -27.06 0.20 19.50
N ALA A 42 -26.48 -0.75 20.23
CA ALA A 42 -25.49 -0.47 21.27
C ALA A 42 -24.07 -0.44 20.67
N TYR A 43 -23.27 0.57 21.03
CA TYR A 43 -21.88 0.70 20.61
C TYR A 43 -20.97 1.06 21.80
N LYS A 44 -19.65 0.83 21.62
CA LYS A 44 -18.63 1.33 22.53
C LYS A 44 -18.00 2.59 21.94
N GLU A 45 -17.84 3.63 22.75
CA GLU A 45 -17.25 4.90 22.32
C GLU A 45 -15.71 4.90 22.51
N ASP A 46 -15.20 4.12 23.48
CA ASP A 46 -13.78 4.12 23.86
C ASP A 46 -12.83 3.66 22.74
N ASN A 47 -13.30 2.87 21.78
CA ASN A 47 -12.53 2.33 20.66
C ASN A 47 -12.66 3.17 19.37
N LYS A 48 -13.26 4.36 19.43
CA LYS A 48 -13.47 5.27 18.30
C LYS A 48 -12.50 6.45 18.35
N LYS A 49 -11.20 6.22 18.08
CA LYS A 49 -10.15 7.26 18.26
C LYS A 49 -9.97 8.21 17.07
N ALA A 50 -10.51 7.87 15.90
CA ALA A 50 -10.44 8.69 14.70
C ALA A 50 -11.78 8.75 13.95
N GLY A 51 -12.07 9.94 13.39
CA GLY A 51 -13.29 10.24 12.64
C GLY A 51 -14.50 10.52 13.53
N THR A 52 -15.52 11.15 12.95
CA THR A 52 -16.81 11.38 13.61
C THR A 52 -17.71 10.17 13.36
N MET A 53 -18.15 9.50 14.43
CA MET A 53 -19.03 8.35 14.31
C MET A 53 -20.38 8.75 13.71
N LYS A 54 -20.85 7.92 12.77
CA LYS A 54 -22.21 7.90 12.24
C LYS A 54 -22.80 6.51 12.41
N HIS A 55 -24.13 6.47 12.45
CA HIS A 55 -24.91 5.26 12.55
C HIS A 55 -26.01 5.30 11.50
N GLU A 56 -26.14 4.21 10.75
CA GLU A 56 -27.20 4.01 9.77
C GLU A 56 -27.94 2.72 10.08
N VAL A 57 -29.28 2.78 9.97
CA VAL A 57 -30.17 1.63 10.14
C VAL A 57 -31.05 1.50 8.91
N GLN A 58 -31.20 0.28 8.40
CA GLN A 58 -32.17 -0.07 7.37
C GLN A 58 -32.97 -1.29 7.81
N ASP A 59 -34.29 -1.22 7.70
CA ASP A 59 -35.19 -2.32 8.06
C ASP A 59 -36.01 -2.70 6.82
N GLU A 60 -35.62 -3.79 6.19
CA GLU A 60 -36.20 -4.30 4.95
C GLU A 60 -36.86 -5.67 5.19
N GLU A 61 -37.65 -6.14 4.23
CA GLU A 61 -38.34 -7.44 4.34
C GLU A 61 -37.36 -8.60 4.54
N LYS A 62 -36.19 -8.54 3.89
CA LYS A 62 -35.18 -9.62 3.88
C LYS A 62 -33.98 -9.39 4.78
N PHE A 63 -33.81 -8.20 5.34
CA PHE A 63 -32.70 -7.95 6.26
C PHE A 63 -32.98 -6.78 7.19
N TYR A 64 -32.30 -6.80 8.34
CA TYR A 64 -32.10 -5.64 9.19
C TYR A 64 -30.61 -5.29 9.18
N LEU A 65 -30.29 -4.03 8.92
CA LEU A 65 -28.92 -3.52 8.85
C LEU A 65 -28.72 -2.46 9.92
N SER A 66 -27.66 -2.58 10.70
CA SER A 66 -27.17 -1.57 11.64
C SER A 66 -25.68 -1.37 11.43
N VAL A 67 -25.27 -0.17 11.01
CA VAL A 67 -23.88 0.11 10.62
C VAL A 67 -23.37 1.35 11.31
N TYR A 68 -22.42 1.15 12.19
CA TYR A 68 -21.56 2.21 12.71
C TYR A 68 -20.36 2.39 11.78
N TYR A 69 -20.07 3.64 11.44
CA TYR A 69 -18.92 3.96 10.59
C TYR A 69 -18.36 5.36 10.91
N PRO A 70 -17.05 5.58 10.75
CA PRO A 70 -16.48 6.90 10.89
C PRO A 70 -16.68 7.70 9.59
N VAL A 71 -16.95 8.99 9.74
CA VAL A 71 -16.83 9.99 8.68
C VAL A 71 -15.66 10.89 9.00
N PHE A 72 -14.87 11.18 7.98
CA PHE A 72 -13.73 12.08 8.02
C PHE A 72 -14.08 13.35 7.24
N ASP A 73 -13.22 14.36 7.32
CA ASP A 73 -13.26 15.51 6.40
C ASP A 73 -12.18 15.29 5.31
N ASN A 74 -12.10 14.08 4.77
CA ASN A 74 -11.07 13.67 3.81
C ASN A 74 -11.68 12.76 2.74
N GLU A 75 -11.76 13.29 1.51
CA GLU A 75 -12.43 12.64 0.39
C GLU A 75 -11.92 11.22 0.11
N VAL A 76 -10.60 10.99 0.14
CA VAL A 76 -10.01 9.67 -0.14
C VAL A 76 -10.44 8.64 0.89
N LEU A 77 -10.36 9.00 2.18
CA LEU A 77 -10.72 8.11 3.27
C LEU A 77 -12.24 7.88 3.34
N ASP A 78 -13.04 8.92 3.13
CA ASP A 78 -14.51 8.82 3.11
C ASP A 78 -15.01 7.99 1.93
N GLN A 79 -14.37 8.09 0.77
CA GLN A 79 -14.64 7.21 -0.37
C GLN A 79 -14.30 5.76 -0.03
N ALA A 80 -13.18 5.49 0.65
CA ALA A 80 -12.83 4.14 1.06
C ALA A 80 -13.82 3.53 2.07
N VAL A 81 -14.26 4.32 3.07
CA VAL A 81 -15.31 3.90 4.01
C VAL A 81 -16.63 3.65 3.28
N SER A 82 -17.01 4.54 2.35
CA SER A 82 -18.22 4.39 1.54
C SER A 82 -18.16 3.14 0.64
N ALA A 83 -17.01 2.86 0.03
CA ALA A 83 -16.79 1.66 -0.78
C ALA A 83 -16.93 0.38 0.07
N TYR A 84 -16.34 0.34 1.27
CA TYR A 84 -16.52 -0.78 2.19
C TYR A 84 -18.00 -1.02 2.50
N ARG A 85 -18.73 0.06 2.84
CA ARG A 85 -20.16 -0.01 3.15
C ARG A 85 -20.99 -0.51 1.98
N ASN A 86 -20.71 -0.06 0.76
CA ASN A 86 -21.49 -0.45 -0.40
C ASN A 86 -21.19 -1.88 -0.87
N ASP A 87 -19.91 -2.24 -1.00
CA ASP A 87 -19.51 -3.51 -1.60
C ASP A 87 -19.71 -4.70 -0.65
N LYS A 88 -19.26 -4.58 0.61
CA LYS A 88 -19.25 -5.73 1.52
C LYS A 88 -20.62 -6.04 2.06
N ILE A 89 -21.31 -5.01 2.55
CA ILE A 89 -22.60 -5.16 3.23
C ILE A 89 -23.67 -5.68 2.26
N GLN A 90 -23.70 -5.17 1.02
CA GLN A 90 -24.71 -5.59 0.03
C GLN A 90 -24.45 -6.99 -0.55
N SER A 91 -23.18 -7.39 -0.68
CA SER A 91 -22.81 -8.68 -1.28
C SER A 91 -23.26 -9.91 -0.47
N ASP A 92 -23.46 -9.75 0.84
CA ASP A 92 -23.83 -10.83 1.76
C ASP A 92 -25.36 -11.08 1.86
N LEU A 93 -26.20 -10.35 1.10
CA LEU A 93 -27.67 -10.33 1.23
C LEU A 93 -28.47 -11.47 0.55
N LYS A 94 -27.83 -12.52 0.03
CA LYS A 94 -28.53 -13.60 -0.72
C LYS A 94 -29.00 -14.75 0.16
N GLN A 95 -30.16 -14.64 0.84
CA GLN A 95 -30.79 -15.77 1.56
C GLN A 95 -32.33 -15.75 1.57
N ASN A 96 -32.94 -16.86 2.03
CA ASN A 96 -34.38 -17.14 2.02
C ASN A 96 -35.13 -16.70 3.30
N SER A 97 -34.42 -16.26 4.36
CA SER A 97 -34.97 -15.76 5.64
C SER A 97 -34.38 -14.39 5.97
N LYS A 98 -35.02 -13.61 6.87
CA LYS A 98 -34.52 -12.29 7.25
C LYS A 98 -33.21 -12.44 8.02
N ILE A 99 -32.19 -11.67 7.67
CA ILE A 99 -30.88 -11.69 8.36
C ILE A 99 -30.63 -10.37 9.07
N ILE A 100 -29.90 -10.43 10.19
CA ILE A 100 -29.49 -9.24 10.93
C ILE A 100 -28.00 -9.02 10.66
N ILE A 101 -27.65 -7.85 10.12
CA ILE A 101 -26.28 -7.44 9.85
C ILE A 101 -25.94 -6.30 10.80
N ASN A 102 -24.99 -6.56 11.70
CA ASN A 102 -24.48 -5.55 12.62
C ASN A 102 -23.02 -5.27 12.29
N VAL A 103 -22.68 -4.00 12.05
CA VAL A 103 -21.30 -3.54 11.83
C VAL A 103 -20.95 -2.54 12.93
N ASP A 104 -19.96 -2.87 13.74
CA ASP A 104 -19.25 -1.92 14.60
C ASP A 104 -17.83 -1.68 14.03
N TYR A 105 -17.10 -0.72 14.55
CA TYR A 105 -15.71 -0.50 14.14
C TYR A 105 -14.79 -0.07 15.29
N ASP A 106 -13.51 -0.37 15.17
CA ASP A 106 -12.47 0.31 15.91
C ASP A 106 -11.81 1.34 14.98
N SER A 107 -11.39 2.48 15.53
CA SER A 107 -10.51 3.40 14.82
C SER A 107 -9.34 3.84 15.70
N TYR A 108 -8.19 3.98 15.06
CA TYR A 108 -6.90 4.28 15.68
C TYR A 108 -6.27 5.47 14.95
N ASP A 109 -5.72 6.41 15.71
CA ASP A 109 -4.89 7.50 15.20
C ASP A 109 -3.47 7.32 15.74
N ILE A 110 -2.54 6.94 14.88
CA ILE A 110 -1.19 6.52 15.25
C ILE A 110 -0.21 7.64 14.90
N PHE A 111 0.34 8.26 15.94
CA PHE A 111 1.34 9.33 15.87
C PHE A 111 0.97 10.51 14.97
N ASP A 112 -0.32 10.78 14.79
CA ASP A 112 -0.86 11.79 13.85
C ASP A 112 -0.39 11.58 12.39
N ALA A 113 0.07 10.38 12.06
CA ALA A 113 0.60 10.03 10.74
C ALA A 113 -0.29 9.01 10.02
N TYR A 114 -0.88 8.08 10.77
CA TYR A 114 -1.67 6.99 10.20
C TYR A 114 -3.02 6.86 10.87
N ILE A 115 -4.04 6.54 10.08
CA ILE A 115 -5.35 6.10 10.57
C ILE A 115 -5.49 4.62 10.23
N SER A 116 -5.91 3.83 11.20
CA SER A 116 -6.31 2.43 10.99
C SER A 116 -7.75 2.27 11.45
N ILE A 117 -8.58 1.62 10.64
CA ILE A 117 -9.99 1.36 10.93
C ILE A 117 -10.18 -0.15 10.80
N ALA A 118 -10.81 -0.79 11.79
CA ALA A 118 -11.19 -2.19 11.73
C ALA A 118 -12.72 -2.30 11.84
N PHE A 119 -13.39 -2.69 10.77
CA PHE A 119 -14.84 -2.91 10.76
C PHE A 119 -15.14 -4.35 11.14
N HIS A 120 -15.95 -4.54 12.19
CA HIS A 120 -16.40 -5.82 12.70
C HIS A 120 -17.85 -6.05 12.30
N GLN A 121 -18.04 -6.89 11.28
CA GLN A 121 -19.35 -7.27 10.77
C GLN A 121 -19.76 -8.62 11.36
N THR A 122 -20.96 -8.68 11.94
CA THR A 122 -21.58 -9.92 12.42
C THR A 122 -22.91 -10.12 11.70
N LEU A 123 -23.02 -11.25 11.00
CA LEU A 123 -24.27 -11.75 10.44
C LEU A 123 -24.95 -12.64 11.47
N MET A 124 -26.23 -12.43 11.70
CA MET A 124 -27.06 -13.21 12.62
C MET A 124 -28.36 -13.66 11.94
N ASP A 125 -28.94 -14.74 12.45
CA ASP A 125 -30.31 -15.14 12.13
C ASP A 125 -31.35 -14.24 12.85
N GLU A 126 -32.64 -14.49 12.60
CA GLU A 126 -33.75 -13.73 13.20
C GLU A 126 -33.82 -13.87 14.72
N ASP A 127 -33.26 -14.94 15.28
CA ASP A 127 -33.20 -15.22 16.72
C ASP A 127 -31.98 -14.55 17.38
N GLY A 128 -31.10 -13.92 16.59
CA GLY A 128 -29.91 -13.22 17.06
C GLY A 128 -28.68 -14.11 17.26
N HIS A 129 -28.68 -15.35 16.77
CA HIS A 129 -27.49 -16.21 16.81
C HIS A 129 -26.50 -15.80 15.72
N ALA A 130 -25.24 -15.61 16.09
CA ALA A 130 -24.19 -15.26 15.14
C ALA A 130 -23.91 -16.41 14.17
N LEU A 131 -24.14 -16.17 12.89
CA LEU A 131 -23.83 -17.08 11.79
C LEU A 131 -22.39 -16.92 11.32
N LYS A 132 -21.89 -15.68 11.29
CA LYS A 132 -20.55 -15.34 10.80
C LYS A 132 -20.09 -13.99 11.34
N THR A 133 -18.84 -13.91 11.77
CA THR A 133 -18.18 -12.63 12.09
C THR A 133 -16.97 -12.44 11.20
N THR A 134 -16.84 -11.26 10.60
CA THR A 134 -15.71 -10.87 9.76
C THR A 134 -15.19 -9.50 10.13
N THR A 135 -13.88 -9.36 10.17
CA THR A 135 -13.18 -8.09 10.34
C THR A 135 -12.46 -7.70 9.06
N SER A 136 -12.70 -6.49 8.58
CA SER A 136 -12.01 -5.88 7.44
C SER A 136 -11.37 -4.57 7.88
N THR A 137 -10.26 -4.19 7.29
CA THR A 137 -9.54 -2.98 7.70
C THR A 137 -9.41 -1.98 6.56
N ILE A 138 -9.29 -0.71 6.93
CA ILE A 138 -8.85 0.39 6.06
C ILE A 138 -7.70 1.08 6.78
N ASN A 139 -6.57 1.24 6.10
CA ASN A 139 -5.40 1.92 6.63
C ASN A 139 -5.06 3.10 5.72
N TYR A 140 -4.65 4.22 6.32
CA TYR A 140 -4.49 5.47 5.61
C TYR A 140 -3.27 6.24 6.12
N ASP A 141 -2.42 6.68 5.19
CA ASP A 141 -1.29 7.58 5.42
C ASP A 141 -1.76 9.02 5.23
N LYS A 142 -1.83 9.79 6.33
CA LYS A 142 -2.30 11.18 6.31
C LYS A 142 -1.38 12.08 5.50
N LYS A 143 -0.06 11.84 5.57
CA LYS A 143 0.95 12.69 4.95
C LYS A 143 0.97 12.52 3.43
N ARG A 144 0.81 11.28 2.95
CA ARG A 144 0.77 10.94 1.53
C ARG A 144 -0.63 10.98 0.92
N ASN A 145 -1.67 11.18 1.74
CA ASN A 145 -3.08 11.16 1.33
C ASN A 145 -3.44 9.88 0.54
N LYS A 146 -3.12 8.72 1.13
CA LYS A 146 -3.17 7.42 0.44
C LYS A 146 -3.75 6.31 1.33
N ILE A 147 -4.64 5.51 0.76
CA ILE A 147 -5.04 4.21 1.33
C ILE A 147 -3.88 3.23 1.17
N MET A 148 -3.50 2.60 2.28
CA MET A 148 -2.30 1.79 2.38
C MET A 148 -2.57 0.32 2.06
N GLU A 149 -1.63 -0.29 1.37
CA GLU A 149 -1.53 -1.74 1.15
C GLU A 149 -0.35 -2.31 1.96
N THR A 150 -0.20 -3.63 1.99
CA THR A 150 0.90 -4.30 2.71
C THR A 150 2.27 -3.75 2.32
N LYS A 151 2.47 -3.45 1.03
CA LYS A 151 3.74 -2.91 0.49
C LYS A 151 4.07 -1.49 0.98
N ASP A 152 3.07 -0.77 1.49
CA ASP A 152 3.27 0.56 2.09
C ASP A 152 3.68 0.47 3.57
N VAL A 153 3.59 -0.72 4.16
CA VAL A 153 3.91 -0.97 5.57
C VAL A 153 5.14 -1.85 5.72
N LEU A 154 5.31 -2.82 4.82
CA LEU A 154 6.45 -3.72 4.79
C LEU A 154 7.25 -3.61 3.48
N ARG A 155 8.58 -3.64 3.62
CA ARG A 155 9.60 -3.60 2.56
C ARG A 155 10.38 -4.91 2.49
N ARG A 156 11.34 -5.02 1.55
CA ARG A 156 12.11 -6.24 1.27
C ARG A 156 11.20 -7.44 0.91
N ASP A 157 11.69 -8.67 1.03
CA ASP A 157 10.88 -9.88 0.92
C ASP A 157 9.99 -10.09 2.17
N TYR A 158 8.97 -9.23 2.29
CA TYR A 158 8.04 -9.28 3.41
C TYR A 158 7.12 -10.51 3.36
N MET A 159 6.89 -11.12 2.20
CA MET A 159 6.08 -12.34 2.12
C MET A 159 6.75 -13.52 2.82
N SER A 160 8.07 -13.68 2.67
CA SER A 160 8.82 -14.68 3.43
C SER A 160 8.79 -14.39 4.93
N LEU A 161 8.89 -13.11 5.34
CA LEU A 161 8.73 -12.72 6.74
C LEU A 161 7.35 -13.11 7.28
N LEU A 162 6.27 -12.73 6.59
CA LEU A 162 4.90 -13.02 6.99
C LEU A 162 4.64 -14.53 7.06
N ARG A 163 5.11 -15.30 6.08
CA ARG A 163 5.01 -16.77 6.07
C ARG A 163 5.76 -17.44 7.21
N ASN A 164 6.90 -16.88 7.62
CA ASN A 164 7.65 -17.38 8.77
C ASN A 164 6.90 -17.07 10.08
N LYS A 165 6.45 -15.83 10.28
CA LYS A 165 5.68 -15.43 11.47
C LYS A 165 4.31 -16.11 11.56
N ALA A 166 3.73 -16.50 10.43
CA ALA A 166 2.49 -17.29 10.38
C ALA A 166 2.65 -18.67 11.05
N LYS A 167 3.82 -19.32 10.90
CA LYS A 167 4.10 -20.60 11.55
C LYS A 167 4.03 -20.47 13.08
N ASP A 168 4.60 -19.40 13.60
CA ASP A 168 4.60 -19.09 15.04
C ASP A 168 3.19 -18.80 15.56
N ALA A 169 2.34 -18.20 14.72
CA ALA A 169 0.95 -17.85 15.02
C ALA A 169 -0.07 -18.98 14.76
N ASN A 170 0.38 -20.20 14.42
CA ASN A 170 -0.49 -21.33 14.01
C ASN A 170 -1.46 -20.95 12.86
N VAL A 171 -0.99 -20.13 11.94
CA VAL A 171 -1.68 -19.73 10.71
C VAL A 171 -1.16 -20.58 9.56
N ASP A 172 -2.07 -21.03 8.72
CA ASP A 172 -1.76 -21.81 7.52
C ASP A 172 -0.96 -20.97 6.51
N VAL A 173 0.32 -21.33 6.35
CA VAL A 173 1.31 -20.61 5.54
C VAL A 173 0.94 -20.54 4.07
N GLU A 174 0.32 -21.60 3.53
CA GLU A 174 -0.06 -21.66 2.10
C GLU A 174 -1.13 -20.62 1.75
N LYS A 175 -1.89 -20.20 2.76
CA LYS A 175 -2.91 -19.17 2.63
C LYS A 175 -2.38 -17.78 2.93
N VAL A 176 -1.08 -17.56 3.17
CA VAL A 176 -0.50 -16.22 3.27
C VAL A 176 -0.03 -15.77 1.88
N THR A 177 -0.85 -14.93 1.23
CA THR A 177 -0.67 -14.50 -0.17
C THR A 177 -0.79 -12.97 -0.27
N LYS A 178 -0.21 -12.35 -1.30
CA LYS A 178 -0.33 -10.88 -1.48
C LYS A 178 -1.78 -10.39 -1.51
N ASN A 179 -2.69 -11.21 -2.02
CA ASN A 179 -4.11 -10.84 -2.15
C ASN A 179 -4.87 -10.79 -0.81
N ASN A 180 -4.34 -11.37 0.26
CA ASN A 180 -5.01 -11.41 1.55
C ASN A 180 -4.20 -10.82 2.71
N THR A 181 -3.07 -10.17 2.43
CA THR A 181 -2.30 -9.45 3.43
C THR A 181 -2.73 -8.00 3.58
N ASN A 182 -3.55 -7.44 2.67
CA ASN A 182 -4.05 -6.06 2.78
C ASN A 182 -5.05 -5.83 3.93
N ASN A 183 -5.24 -6.81 4.81
CA ASN A 183 -6.04 -6.68 6.02
C ASN A 183 -5.10 -6.62 7.24
N PHE A 184 -4.80 -5.41 7.73
CA PHE A 184 -3.87 -5.20 8.83
C PHE A 184 -4.25 -4.00 9.69
N ILE A 185 -3.69 -3.93 10.90
CA ILE A 185 -3.83 -2.81 11.82
C ILE A 185 -2.45 -2.28 12.17
N ILE A 186 -2.24 -0.99 11.94
CA ILE A 186 -1.04 -0.27 12.37
C ILE A 186 -1.21 0.07 13.86
N GLY A 187 -0.25 -0.33 14.69
CA GLY A 187 -0.17 0.02 16.10
C GLY A 187 1.06 0.87 16.41
N GLU A 188 1.25 1.22 17.68
CA GLU A 188 2.40 2.05 18.10
C GLU A 188 3.73 1.29 18.08
N LYS A 189 3.71 -0.04 18.26
CA LYS A 189 4.91 -0.88 18.42
C LYS A 189 5.02 -2.03 17.41
N GLU A 190 3.95 -2.28 16.68
CA GLU A 190 3.81 -3.42 15.78
C GLU A 190 2.73 -3.17 14.75
N VAL A 191 2.83 -3.87 13.61
CA VAL A 191 1.72 -4.06 12.69
C VAL A 191 1.18 -5.48 12.85
N ARG A 192 -0.15 -5.61 12.83
CA ARG A 192 -0.83 -6.89 12.97
C ARG A 192 -1.63 -7.20 11.71
N PHE A 193 -1.34 -8.30 11.06
CA PHE A 193 -2.04 -8.76 9.85
C PHE A 193 -3.14 -9.74 10.24
N LEU A 194 -4.38 -9.45 9.86
CA LEU A 194 -5.53 -10.29 10.16
C LEU A 194 -5.60 -11.45 9.20
N TYR A 195 -5.75 -12.65 9.73
CA TYR A 195 -5.88 -13.85 8.94
C TYR A 195 -7.27 -14.48 9.06
N GLY A 196 -7.88 -14.79 7.92
CA GLY A 196 -9.24 -15.30 7.85
C GLY A 196 -10.30 -14.28 8.30
N ASN A 197 -9.96 -12.98 8.23
CA ASN A 197 -10.83 -11.87 8.64
C ASN A 197 -11.32 -12.00 10.08
N SER A 198 -10.49 -12.51 10.99
CA SER A 198 -10.79 -12.62 12.43
C SER A 198 -9.65 -11.99 13.23
N MET A 199 -10.01 -11.33 14.33
CA MET A 199 -9.05 -10.76 15.28
C MET A 199 -8.35 -11.83 16.13
N ASP A 200 -8.85 -13.07 16.15
CA ASP A 200 -8.29 -14.15 16.98
C ASP A 200 -7.05 -14.80 16.35
N ARG A 201 -6.80 -14.52 15.06
CA ARG A 201 -5.68 -15.08 14.29
C ARG A 201 -4.97 -13.95 13.58
N MET A 202 -3.92 -13.44 14.21
CA MET A 202 -3.12 -12.35 13.67
C MET A 202 -1.66 -12.76 13.53
N ILE A 203 -1.02 -12.29 12.46
CA ILE A 203 0.43 -12.34 12.30
C ILE A 203 0.97 -10.98 12.77
N THR A 204 1.74 -10.97 13.85
CA THR A 204 2.29 -9.75 14.44
C THR A 204 3.73 -9.53 13.99
N ILE A 205 4.04 -8.31 13.55
CA ILE A 205 5.38 -7.86 13.18
C ILE A 205 5.79 -6.72 14.14
N PRO A 206 6.55 -7.03 15.20
CA PRO A 206 7.12 -6.02 16.10
C PRO A 206 8.14 -5.16 15.36
N TYR A 207 8.05 -3.83 15.53
CA TYR A 207 8.92 -2.89 14.80
C TYR A 207 10.39 -3.01 15.19
N ASP A 208 10.68 -3.08 16.49
CA ASP A 208 12.06 -3.12 17.00
C ASP A 208 12.88 -4.33 16.53
N GLU A 209 12.21 -5.47 16.32
CA GLU A 209 12.81 -6.72 15.86
C GLU A 209 12.95 -6.79 14.32
N ASN A 210 12.21 -5.96 13.58
CA ASN A 210 12.06 -6.10 12.13
C ASN A 210 12.30 -4.77 11.38
N LYS A 211 13.13 -3.86 11.94
CA LYS A 211 13.34 -2.49 11.42
C LYS A 211 13.64 -2.41 9.92
N GLU A 212 14.38 -3.40 9.40
CA GLU A 212 14.76 -3.52 7.99
C GLU A 212 13.59 -3.89 7.05
N TYR A 213 12.51 -4.45 7.60
CA TYR A 213 11.27 -4.78 6.91
C TYR A 213 10.19 -3.72 7.07
N ILE A 214 10.36 -2.71 7.94
CA ILE A 214 9.33 -1.67 8.15
C ILE A 214 9.48 -0.55 7.12
N ALA A 215 8.44 -0.32 6.32
CA ALA A 215 8.36 0.76 5.33
C ALA A 215 7.73 2.05 5.87
N LEU A 216 7.14 2.01 7.07
CA LEU A 216 6.55 3.17 7.73
C LEU A 216 7.61 4.24 8.02
N THR A 217 7.24 5.50 7.77
CA THR A 217 8.10 6.68 7.90
C THR A 217 7.52 7.61 8.96
N ASN A 218 7.96 7.44 10.21
CA ASN A 218 7.59 8.30 11.33
C ASN A 218 8.73 8.30 12.37
N PRO A 219 9.04 9.43 13.03
CA PRO A 219 10.08 9.49 14.05
C PRO A 219 9.92 8.48 15.20
N ASN A 220 8.68 8.12 15.53
CA ASN A 220 8.35 7.26 16.66
C ASN A 220 8.19 5.78 16.30
N ILE A 221 8.26 5.42 15.01
CA ILE A 221 8.18 4.03 14.57
C ILE A 221 9.59 3.51 14.28
N PRO A 222 10.06 2.45 14.96
CA PRO A 222 11.34 1.84 14.65
C PRO A 222 11.38 1.30 13.21
N SER A 223 12.18 1.94 12.37
CA SER A 223 12.48 1.52 11.00
C SER A 223 13.88 2.00 10.62
N LEU A 224 14.32 1.68 9.40
CA LEU A 224 15.55 2.27 8.86
C LEU A 224 15.42 3.78 8.54
N TYR A 225 14.21 4.33 8.52
CA TYR A 225 13.92 5.74 8.26
C TYR A 225 12.96 6.32 9.31
N GLN A 226 13.53 6.82 10.42
CA GLN A 226 12.77 7.41 11.52
C GLN A 226 12.60 8.93 11.37
N LYS A 227 12.03 9.35 10.24
CA LYS A 227 11.70 10.75 9.96
C LYS A 227 10.33 10.83 9.28
N GLU A 228 9.76 12.03 9.23
CA GLU A 228 8.53 12.30 8.49
C GLU A 228 8.65 11.91 7.03
N ALA A 229 7.55 11.41 6.45
CA ALA A 229 7.48 11.07 5.04
C ALA A 229 7.87 12.26 4.14
N ILE A 230 8.72 12.01 3.15
CA ILE A 230 8.94 12.92 2.04
C ILE A 230 7.81 12.69 1.03
N VAL A 231 7.08 13.76 0.69
CA VAL A 231 6.13 13.76 -0.42
C VAL A 231 6.86 14.32 -1.64
N PRO A 232 7.19 13.47 -2.64
CA PRO A 232 7.96 13.91 -3.79
C PRO A 232 7.14 14.88 -4.65
N LYS A 233 7.82 15.81 -5.33
CA LYS A 233 7.19 16.60 -6.40
C LYS A 233 6.65 15.64 -7.46
N GLN A 234 5.45 15.93 -7.96
CA GLN A 234 4.90 15.18 -9.07
C GLN A 234 5.57 15.64 -10.37
N LYS A 235 6.38 14.76 -10.96
CA LYS A 235 6.87 14.86 -12.33
C LYS A 235 5.98 14.06 -13.28
N ASP A 236 6.25 14.16 -14.59
CA ASP A 236 5.48 13.48 -15.64
C ASP A 236 3.98 13.83 -15.61
N GLN A 237 3.68 15.10 -15.31
CA GLN A 237 2.32 15.62 -15.41
C GLN A 237 2.00 15.93 -16.89
N ASN A 238 0.73 15.77 -17.27
CA ASN A 238 0.22 16.12 -18.60
C ASN A 238 0.88 15.36 -19.78
N ILE A 239 1.22 14.09 -19.56
CA ILE A 239 1.76 13.22 -20.62
C ILE A 239 0.71 13.01 -21.72
N ASP A 240 1.08 13.33 -22.96
CA ASP A 240 0.31 13.03 -24.16
C ASP A 240 0.65 11.60 -24.64
N PRO A 241 -0.27 10.63 -24.53
CA PRO A 241 0.01 9.24 -24.89
C PRO A 241 0.39 9.06 -26.37
N ASN A 242 -0.01 9.99 -27.23
CA ASN A 242 0.17 9.92 -28.68
C ASN A 242 1.52 10.49 -29.16
N LYS A 243 2.25 11.19 -28.28
CA LYS A 243 3.59 11.71 -28.59
C LYS A 243 4.66 10.68 -28.22
N PRO A 244 5.82 10.70 -28.91
CA PRO A 244 6.89 9.77 -28.59
C PRO A 244 7.45 10.06 -27.19
N MET A 245 7.86 9.01 -26.48
CA MET A 245 8.39 9.07 -25.12
C MET A 245 9.73 8.35 -25.01
N ILE A 246 10.63 8.87 -24.17
CA ILE A 246 11.93 8.27 -23.86
C ILE A 246 12.25 8.43 -22.38
N ALA A 247 13.07 7.53 -21.85
CA ALA A 247 13.59 7.62 -20.49
C ALA A 247 15.11 7.71 -20.51
N PHE A 248 15.65 8.81 -19.97
CA PHE A 248 17.06 8.85 -19.60
C PHE A 248 17.27 8.10 -18.31
N THR A 249 18.30 7.25 -18.30
CA THR A 249 18.69 6.46 -17.14
C THR A 249 20.17 6.63 -16.89
N PHE A 250 20.54 6.86 -15.63
CA PHE A 250 21.91 7.17 -15.23
C PHE A 250 22.43 6.14 -14.23
N ASP A 251 23.51 5.45 -14.57
CA ASP A 251 24.12 4.40 -13.75
C ASP A 251 25.33 4.94 -12.96
N ASP A 252 25.76 4.18 -11.96
CA ASP A 252 26.94 4.36 -11.09
C ASP A 252 26.87 5.47 -10.02
N GLY A 253 25.96 6.43 -10.14
CA GLY A 253 25.80 7.53 -9.19
C GLY A 253 25.35 7.14 -7.77
N PRO A 254 25.07 8.13 -6.90
CA PRO A 254 25.24 9.57 -7.14
C PRO A 254 26.69 10.05 -7.09
N SER A 255 27.00 11.10 -7.84
CA SER A 255 28.30 11.77 -7.94
C SER A 255 28.20 13.26 -7.58
N ASP A 256 29.31 14.01 -7.64
CA ASP A 256 29.30 15.48 -7.52
C ASP A 256 28.53 16.18 -8.67
N LEU A 257 28.27 15.46 -9.77
CA LEU A 257 27.62 16.01 -10.95
C LEU A 257 26.11 15.76 -10.97
N THR A 258 25.60 14.83 -10.15
CA THR A 258 24.18 14.43 -10.15
C THR A 258 23.24 15.62 -9.89
N LEU A 259 23.58 16.53 -8.98
CA LEU A 259 22.78 17.73 -8.71
C LEU A 259 22.67 18.64 -9.95
N LYS A 260 23.81 18.89 -10.63
CA LYS A 260 23.85 19.70 -11.88
C LYS A 260 22.95 19.09 -12.95
N LEU A 261 22.98 17.76 -13.09
CA LEU A 261 22.14 17.03 -14.03
C LEU A 261 20.66 17.16 -13.68
N MET A 262 20.28 16.94 -12.42
CA MET A 262 18.89 17.10 -11.96
C MET A 262 18.37 18.53 -12.17
N ASP A 263 19.20 19.56 -11.94
CA ASP A 263 18.85 20.96 -12.18
C ASP A 263 18.51 21.26 -13.63
N ALA A 264 19.25 20.65 -14.56
CA ALA A 264 18.91 20.75 -15.97
C ALA A 264 17.61 20.02 -16.31
N PHE A 265 17.40 18.81 -15.81
CA PHE A 265 16.15 18.08 -16.05
C PHE A 265 14.93 18.83 -15.50
N ASP A 266 15.03 19.45 -14.31
CA ASP A 266 13.99 20.32 -13.77
C ASP A 266 13.74 21.55 -14.66
N LYS A 267 14.81 22.23 -15.10
CA LYS A 267 14.70 23.41 -15.98
C LYS A 267 13.94 23.10 -17.26
N TYR A 268 14.10 21.89 -17.78
CA TYR A 268 13.44 21.46 -19.00
C TYR A 268 12.11 20.76 -18.73
N ASP A 269 11.60 20.64 -17.50
CA ASP A 269 10.40 19.84 -17.19
C ASP A 269 10.52 18.41 -17.74
N ALA A 270 11.63 17.77 -17.42
CA ALA A 270 11.98 16.40 -17.79
C ALA A 270 12.14 15.55 -16.52
N ASN A 271 12.06 14.23 -16.69
CA ASN A 271 12.31 13.26 -15.65
C ASN A 271 13.40 12.26 -16.06
N ALA A 272 13.95 11.56 -15.07
CA ALA A 272 15.02 10.58 -15.24
C ALA A 272 14.95 9.50 -14.16
N THR A 273 15.62 8.38 -14.41
CA THR A 273 15.82 7.30 -13.42
C THR A 273 17.30 7.13 -13.11
N PHE A 274 17.66 7.08 -11.82
CA PHE A 274 19.06 6.97 -11.40
C PHE A 274 19.31 5.61 -10.75
N PHE A 275 20.09 4.75 -11.41
CA PHE A 275 20.51 3.46 -10.89
C PHE A 275 21.78 3.64 -10.06
N MET A 276 21.61 3.61 -8.74
CA MET A 276 22.66 4.01 -7.81
C MET A 276 23.38 2.82 -7.19
N VAL A 277 24.69 2.99 -6.97
CA VAL A 277 25.56 2.02 -6.31
C VAL A 277 25.60 2.29 -4.81
N GLY A 278 25.41 1.26 -3.98
CA GLY A 278 25.19 1.37 -2.53
C GLY A 278 26.15 2.31 -1.77
N PRO A 279 27.48 2.12 -1.86
CA PRO A 279 28.45 3.03 -1.23
C PRO A 279 28.36 4.49 -1.69
N ASN A 280 27.89 4.78 -2.91
CA ASN A 280 27.65 6.16 -3.36
C ASN A 280 26.39 6.74 -2.71
N VAL A 281 25.34 5.93 -2.53
CA VAL A 281 24.14 6.32 -1.79
C VAL A 281 24.48 6.71 -0.35
N GLU A 282 25.32 5.92 0.34
CA GLU A 282 25.75 6.25 1.71
C GLU A 282 26.53 7.55 1.76
N ARG A 283 27.48 7.76 0.83
CA ARG A 283 28.31 8.97 0.75
C ARG A 283 27.51 10.23 0.41
N ARG A 284 26.42 10.09 -0.35
CA ARG A 284 25.62 11.19 -0.91
C ARG A 284 24.13 11.06 -0.57
N SER A 285 23.84 10.63 0.67
CA SER A 285 22.45 10.41 1.11
C SER A 285 21.60 11.68 1.06
N ASP A 286 22.22 12.85 1.17
CA ASP A 286 21.59 14.15 0.94
C ASP A 286 21.15 14.33 -0.52
N VAL A 287 21.98 13.94 -1.48
CA VAL A 287 21.63 13.98 -2.91
C VAL A 287 20.50 13.01 -3.24
N VAL A 288 20.51 11.79 -2.67
CA VAL A 288 19.41 10.81 -2.86
C VAL A 288 18.10 11.32 -2.27
N LYS A 289 18.16 11.96 -1.10
CA LYS A 289 17.00 12.62 -0.51
C LYS A 289 16.42 13.71 -1.42
N GLU A 290 17.29 14.57 -1.99
CA GLU A 290 16.87 15.60 -2.94
C GLU A 290 16.33 15.00 -4.24
N MET A 291 16.95 13.94 -4.75
CA MET A 291 16.51 13.21 -5.93
C MET A 291 15.08 12.71 -5.77
N TYR A 292 14.78 12.04 -4.65
CA TYR A 292 13.43 11.59 -4.35
C TYR A 292 12.47 12.78 -4.14
N ALA A 293 12.84 13.77 -3.33
CA ALA A 293 11.99 14.93 -3.05
C ALA A 293 11.61 15.71 -4.32
N ARG A 294 12.49 15.74 -5.33
CA ARG A 294 12.26 16.38 -6.63
C ARG A 294 11.44 15.52 -7.60
N GLY A 295 11.12 14.28 -7.25
CA GLY A 295 10.28 13.37 -8.04
C GLY A 295 11.04 12.58 -9.10
N PHE A 296 12.37 12.53 -9.04
CA PHE A 296 13.16 11.63 -9.89
C PHE A 296 13.01 10.19 -9.42
N GLN A 297 13.08 9.27 -10.37
CA GLN A 297 12.91 7.85 -10.08
C GLN A 297 14.22 7.23 -9.56
N LEU A 298 14.11 6.38 -8.54
CA LEU A 298 15.25 5.73 -7.89
C LEU A 298 15.41 4.30 -8.43
N GLY A 299 16.63 3.96 -8.82
CA GLY A 299 17.02 2.63 -9.28
C GLY A 299 18.14 2.05 -8.40
N ASN A 300 18.17 0.73 -8.30
CA ASN A 300 19.20 -0.03 -7.60
C ASN A 300 20.23 -0.56 -8.61
N HIS A 301 21.51 -0.28 -8.38
CA HIS A 301 22.62 -0.75 -9.21
C HIS A 301 23.61 -1.65 -8.45
N THR A 302 23.07 -2.40 -7.48
CA THR A 302 23.79 -3.27 -6.55
C THR A 302 24.80 -2.53 -5.64
N TRP A 303 25.44 -3.28 -4.76
CA TRP A 303 26.29 -2.71 -3.73
C TRP A 303 27.73 -2.52 -4.20
N THR A 304 28.35 -3.56 -4.75
CA THR A 304 29.77 -3.48 -5.17
C THR A 304 29.97 -3.27 -6.66
N HIS A 305 28.89 -3.26 -7.45
CA HIS A 305 28.96 -3.19 -8.91
C HIS A 305 29.77 -4.37 -9.53
N GLU A 306 29.54 -5.60 -9.05
CA GLU A 306 30.23 -6.81 -9.56
C GLU A 306 29.92 -7.09 -11.03
N LYS A 307 30.97 -7.35 -11.82
CA LYS A 307 30.83 -7.75 -13.22
C LYS A 307 30.23 -9.15 -13.40
N GLU A 308 30.68 -10.08 -12.57
CA GLU A 308 30.27 -11.49 -12.63
C GLU A 308 29.08 -11.74 -11.69
N LEU A 309 28.06 -10.87 -11.72
CA LEU A 309 26.89 -10.94 -10.85
C LEU A 309 26.21 -12.33 -10.92
N THR A 310 26.15 -12.93 -12.11
CA THR A 310 25.58 -14.27 -12.34
C THR A 310 26.38 -15.42 -11.71
N ARG A 311 27.59 -15.18 -11.19
CA ARG A 311 28.38 -16.18 -10.44
C ARG A 311 28.16 -16.12 -8.94
N LEU A 312 27.48 -15.09 -8.45
CA LEU A 312 27.16 -14.96 -7.03
C LEU A 312 26.11 -16.00 -6.63
N THR A 313 26.23 -16.49 -5.41
CA THR A 313 25.17 -17.30 -4.80
C THR A 313 23.92 -16.46 -4.56
N HIS A 314 22.75 -17.09 -4.44
CA HIS A 314 21.50 -16.37 -4.15
C HIS A 314 21.59 -15.48 -2.90
N ALA A 315 22.27 -15.94 -1.84
CA ALA A 315 22.46 -15.14 -0.63
C ALA A 315 23.36 -13.91 -0.88
N GLN A 316 24.41 -14.04 -1.69
CA GLN A 316 25.26 -12.91 -2.09
C GLN A 316 24.49 -11.92 -2.97
N LEU A 317 23.68 -12.40 -3.92
CA LEU A 317 22.80 -11.55 -4.73
C LEU A 317 21.81 -10.76 -3.88
N MET A 318 21.16 -11.43 -2.91
CA MET A 318 20.25 -10.77 -1.99
C MET A 318 20.95 -9.71 -1.15
N LYS A 319 22.20 -9.96 -0.73
CA LYS A 319 23.01 -8.98 -0.01
C LYS A 319 23.32 -7.76 -0.88
N GLU A 320 23.77 -7.97 -2.11
CA GLU A 320 24.03 -6.90 -3.09
C GLU A 320 22.81 -5.99 -3.31
N ILE A 321 21.63 -6.59 -3.42
CA ILE A 321 20.37 -5.88 -3.67
C ILE A 321 19.88 -5.18 -2.39
N TYR A 322 19.80 -5.88 -1.26
CA TYR A 322 19.19 -5.34 -0.04
C TYR A 322 20.05 -4.33 0.70
N ASP A 323 21.38 -4.47 0.71
CA ASP A 323 22.22 -3.45 1.31
C ASP A 323 22.02 -2.11 0.57
N THR A 324 21.88 -2.18 -0.75
CA THR A 324 21.61 -1.01 -1.60
C THR A 324 20.20 -0.46 -1.38
N GLN A 325 19.17 -1.31 -1.35
CA GLN A 325 17.80 -0.88 -1.01
C GLN A 325 17.74 -0.19 0.36
N ASP A 326 18.42 -0.74 1.34
CA ASP A 326 18.45 -0.19 2.69
C ASP A 326 19.17 1.15 2.76
N ALA A 327 20.28 1.33 2.04
CA ALA A 327 20.95 2.61 1.95
C ALA A 327 20.04 3.68 1.31
N ILE A 328 19.32 3.33 0.24
CA ILE A 328 18.37 4.22 -0.43
C ILE A 328 17.22 4.59 0.52
N PHE A 329 16.64 3.59 1.19
CA PHE A 329 15.55 3.83 2.14
C PHE A 329 16.00 4.65 3.36
N LYS A 330 17.19 4.41 3.90
CA LYS A 330 17.76 5.24 4.98
C LYS A 330 17.93 6.70 4.55
N ALA A 331 18.23 6.95 3.27
CA ALA A 331 18.41 8.30 2.75
C ALA A 331 17.08 9.06 2.62
N CYS A 332 16.02 8.41 2.12
CA CYS A 332 14.80 9.11 1.68
C CYS A 332 13.46 8.52 2.15
N GLY A 333 13.44 7.35 2.79
CA GLY A 333 12.23 6.67 3.23
C GLY A 333 11.43 6.02 2.09
N HIS A 334 12.06 5.80 0.93
CA HIS A 334 11.50 5.13 -0.24
C HIS A 334 12.51 4.10 -0.78
N ASP A 335 12.01 3.00 -1.35
CA ASP A 335 12.85 1.98 -1.99
C ASP A 335 13.19 2.35 -3.43
N ALA A 336 14.22 1.75 -4.02
CA ALA A 336 14.33 1.80 -5.47
C ALA A 336 13.16 1.02 -6.12
N ASP A 337 12.73 1.48 -7.29
CA ASP A 337 11.60 0.89 -8.01
C ASP A 337 12.04 -0.22 -9.00
N TYR A 338 13.29 -0.15 -9.47
CA TYR A 338 13.89 -1.09 -10.43
C TYR A 338 15.28 -1.53 -10.00
N LEU A 339 15.66 -2.75 -10.38
CA LEU A 339 17.04 -3.22 -10.38
C LEU A 339 17.62 -3.07 -11.79
N ARG A 340 18.81 -2.50 -11.93
CA ARG A 340 19.64 -2.67 -13.12
C ARG A 340 20.89 -3.45 -12.76
N PRO A 341 21.06 -4.68 -13.26
CA PRO A 341 22.27 -5.46 -13.05
C PRO A 341 23.49 -4.80 -13.73
N PRO A 342 24.61 -4.59 -13.03
CA PRO A 342 25.85 -4.10 -13.60
C PRO A 342 26.24 -4.86 -14.88
N TYR A 343 26.72 -4.12 -15.89
CA TYR A 343 27.14 -4.65 -17.20
C TYR A 343 26.06 -5.42 -17.95
N GLY A 344 24.79 -5.34 -17.52
CA GLY A 344 23.72 -6.15 -18.06
C GLY A 344 23.81 -7.64 -17.70
N SER A 345 24.60 -7.99 -16.68
CA SER A 345 24.87 -9.38 -16.29
C SER A 345 23.74 -9.94 -15.43
N TYR A 346 22.76 -10.61 -16.06
CA TYR A 346 21.66 -11.25 -15.33
C TYR A 346 21.24 -12.61 -15.90
N ASP A 347 20.75 -13.46 -15.01
CA ASP A 347 20.18 -14.77 -15.29
C ASP A 347 18.94 -15.01 -14.41
N THR A 348 18.38 -16.22 -14.46
CA THR A 348 17.25 -16.60 -13.63
C THR A 348 17.55 -16.49 -12.11
N ASN A 349 18.80 -16.64 -11.67
CA ASN A 349 19.14 -16.51 -10.25
C ASN A 349 19.07 -15.05 -9.81
N VAL A 350 19.55 -14.12 -10.63
CA VAL A 350 19.41 -12.67 -10.40
C VAL A 350 17.93 -12.27 -10.38
N LEU A 351 17.14 -12.74 -11.35
CA LEU A 351 15.70 -12.46 -11.40
C LEU A 351 14.93 -12.98 -10.18
N LYS A 352 15.33 -14.14 -9.64
CA LYS A 352 14.73 -14.72 -8.42
C LYS A 352 15.17 -14.01 -7.13
N ALA A 353 16.35 -13.40 -7.12
CA ALA A 353 16.82 -12.59 -6.00
C ALA A 353 16.18 -11.19 -5.99
N SER A 354 15.80 -10.66 -7.14
CA SER A 354 15.20 -9.33 -7.23
C SER A 354 13.72 -9.31 -6.85
N ILE A 355 13.37 -8.54 -5.82
CA ILE A 355 11.98 -8.17 -5.50
C ILE A 355 11.42 -7.05 -6.40
N MET A 356 12.27 -6.47 -7.24
CA MET A 356 11.94 -5.40 -8.19
C MET A 356 11.98 -5.94 -9.62
N PRO A 357 11.26 -5.32 -10.58
CA PRO A 357 11.50 -5.54 -11.99
C PRO A 357 12.95 -5.19 -12.37
N VAL A 358 13.50 -5.92 -13.35
CA VAL A 358 14.83 -5.66 -13.88
C VAL A 358 14.74 -4.78 -15.12
N ALA A 359 15.45 -3.65 -15.13
CA ALA A 359 15.49 -2.69 -16.22
C ALA A 359 16.83 -2.75 -16.98
N TYR A 360 16.75 -3.04 -18.27
CA TYR A 360 17.84 -2.95 -19.24
C TYR A 360 17.79 -1.59 -19.96
N TRP A 361 18.42 -1.50 -21.14
CA TRP A 361 18.37 -0.33 -22.02
C TRP A 361 18.11 -0.71 -23.48
N GLY A 362 17.52 0.22 -24.22
CA GLY A 362 17.34 0.11 -25.67
C GLY A 362 18.37 0.90 -26.47
N VAL A 363 19.02 1.89 -25.84
CA VAL A 363 20.05 2.74 -26.44
C VAL A 363 21.22 2.83 -25.46
N ASP A 364 22.39 2.36 -25.88
CA ASP A 364 23.66 2.58 -25.17
C ASP A 364 24.33 3.82 -25.78
N SER A 365 24.62 4.82 -24.96
CA SER A 365 25.29 6.04 -25.40
C SER A 365 26.79 5.85 -25.70
N GLU A 366 27.38 4.73 -25.25
CA GLU A 366 28.83 4.48 -25.19
C GLU A 366 29.61 5.64 -24.52
N ASP A 367 28.99 6.35 -23.58
CA ASP A 367 29.59 7.49 -22.87
C ASP A 367 30.80 7.08 -22.01
N TRP A 368 30.72 5.91 -21.38
CA TRP A 368 31.78 5.27 -20.61
C TRP A 368 33.04 4.97 -21.44
N LYS A 369 32.90 4.87 -22.77
CA LYS A 369 33.96 4.55 -23.72
C LYS A 369 34.47 5.80 -24.45
N SER A 370 33.56 6.60 -25.01
CA SER A 370 33.93 7.71 -25.90
C SER A 370 34.45 8.94 -25.16
N ARG A 371 33.91 9.24 -23.96
CA ARG A 371 34.27 10.44 -23.17
C ARG A 371 34.21 11.74 -23.98
N ASN A 372 33.25 11.85 -24.90
CA ASN A 372 33.17 12.96 -25.83
C ASN A 372 31.72 13.36 -26.07
N VAL A 373 31.39 14.61 -25.74
CA VAL A 373 30.02 15.14 -25.80
C VAL A 373 29.37 14.91 -27.17
N ASP A 374 30.03 15.32 -28.26
CA ASP A 374 29.47 15.18 -29.61
C ASP A 374 29.24 13.71 -30.02
N SER A 375 30.15 12.81 -29.61
CA SER A 375 30.03 11.38 -29.90
C SER A 375 28.84 10.76 -29.17
N ILE A 376 28.67 11.08 -27.87
CA ILE A 376 27.54 10.65 -27.04
C ILE A 376 26.22 11.12 -27.65
N LYS A 377 26.14 12.44 -27.94
CA LYS A 377 24.95 13.04 -28.56
C LYS A 377 24.59 12.39 -29.88
N LYS A 378 25.60 12.17 -30.74
CA LYS A 378 25.41 11.56 -32.05
C LYS A 378 24.87 10.13 -31.93
N GLU A 379 25.40 9.32 -31.02
CA GLU A 379 24.94 7.94 -30.85
C GLU A 379 23.49 7.91 -30.35
N ILE A 380 23.15 8.73 -29.35
CA ILE A 380 21.77 8.84 -28.84
C ILE A 380 20.82 9.29 -29.94
N LEU A 381 21.12 10.38 -30.65
CA LEU A 381 20.23 10.92 -31.70
C LEU A 381 20.04 9.97 -32.88
N LYS A 382 21.04 9.13 -33.18
CA LYS A 382 20.97 8.12 -34.24
C LYS A 382 20.11 6.92 -33.84
N SER A 383 20.09 6.58 -32.56
CA SER A 383 19.52 5.33 -32.05
C SER A 383 18.21 5.51 -31.28
N VAL A 384 17.80 6.75 -30.97
CA VAL A 384 16.58 7.05 -30.22
C VAL A 384 15.30 6.70 -30.98
N PHE A 385 14.32 6.15 -30.27
CA PHE A 385 13.00 5.77 -30.78
C PHE A 385 11.93 5.93 -29.69
N ASP A 386 10.64 5.91 -30.06
CA ASP A 386 9.55 5.93 -29.07
C ASP A 386 9.55 4.66 -28.19
N GLY A 387 9.73 4.84 -26.89
CA GLY A 387 9.97 3.75 -25.93
C GLY A 387 11.46 3.47 -25.67
N ALA A 388 12.39 4.34 -26.09
CA ALA A 388 13.80 4.13 -25.79
C ALA A 388 14.12 4.37 -24.31
N ILE A 389 14.86 3.42 -23.72
CA ILE A 389 15.55 3.57 -22.44
C ILE A 389 17.02 3.84 -22.76
N ILE A 390 17.51 5.03 -22.41
CA ILE A 390 18.85 5.51 -22.75
C ILE A 390 19.77 5.27 -21.56
N LEU A 391 20.84 4.50 -21.76
CA LEU A 391 21.92 4.28 -20.78
C LEU A 391 22.98 5.36 -20.89
N GLU A 392 23.19 6.09 -19.81
CA GLU A 392 24.32 7.00 -19.56
C GLU A 392 24.82 6.82 -18.13
N HIS A 393 25.92 7.49 -17.77
CA HIS A 393 26.49 7.44 -16.42
C HIS A 393 26.72 8.87 -15.90
N ASP A 394 26.10 9.22 -14.77
CA ASP A 394 26.18 10.58 -14.19
C ASP A 394 27.46 10.82 -13.36
N ILE A 395 28.45 9.95 -13.50
CA ILE A 395 29.77 10.08 -12.87
C ILE A 395 30.80 10.79 -13.77
N TYR A 396 30.41 11.17 -15.00
CA TYR A 396 31.30 11.79 -15.97
C TYR A 396 30.78 13.13 -16.48
N GLY A 397 31.64 14.15 -16.47
CA GLY A 397 31.26 15.50 -16.92
C GLY A 397 30.76 15.53 -18.36
N THR A 398 31.37 14.75 -19.25
CA THR A 398 30.99 14.68 -20.66
C THR A 398 29.61 14.05 -20.88
N SER A 399 29.22 13.06 -20.06
CA SER A 399 27.88 12.46 -20.12
C SER A 399 26.83 13.45 -19.63
N VAL A 400 27.09 14.10 -18.48
CA VAL A 400 26.21 15.13 -17.94
C VAL A 400 26.03 16.29 -18.92
N ASP A 401 27.11 16.79 -19.53
CA ASP A 401 27.02 17.87 -20.52
C ASP A 401 26.25 17.44 -21.78
N ALA A 402 26.48 16.21 -22.28
CA ALA A 402 25.75 15.67 -23.42
C ALA A 402 24.24 15.54 -23.15
N ALA A 403 23.86 14.98 -22.00
CA ALA A 403 22.47 14.87 -21.60
C ALA A 403 21.81 16.25 -21.52
N ILE A 404 22.47 17.23 -20.88
CA ILE A 404 21.96 18.62 -20.75
C ILE A 404 21.74 19.27 -22.12
N GLU A 405 22.68 19.11 -23.05
CA GLU A 405 22.56 19.65 -24.41
C GLU A 405 21.47 18.96 -25.24
N LEU A 406 21.21 17.67 -25.00
CA LEU A 406 20.20 16.91 -25.72
C LEU A 406 18.76 17.23 -25.29
N LEU A 407 18.53 17.65 -24.04
CA LEU A 407 17.19 17.96 -23.52
C LEU A 407 16.38 18.87 -24.48
N PRO A 408 16.87 20.06 -24.88
CA PRO A 408 16.14 20.91 -25.83
C PRO A 408 16.00 20.29 -27.22
N GLU A 409 17.03 19.59 -27.72
CA GLU A 409 17.01 18.98 -29.06
C GLU A 409 15.95 17.86 -29.16
N LEU A 410 15.88 17.00 -28.15
CA LEU A 410 14.90 15.90 -28.09
C LEU A 410 13.48 16.42 -27.90
N LYS A 411 13.28 17.44 -27.05
CA LYS A 411 11.99 18.11 -26.91
C LYS A 411 11.54 18.78 -28.20
N ALA A 412 12.45 19.44 -28.93
CA ALA A 412 12.14 20.03 -30.24
C ALA A 412 11.75 18.97 -31.29
N LYS A 413 12.25 17.75 -31.16
CA LYS A 413 11.83 16.58 -31.97
C LYS A 413 10.50 15.96 -31.52
N GLY A 414 9.88 16.48 -30.47
CA GLY A 414 8.57 16.05 -29.98
C GLY A 414 8.60 14.95 -28.92
N TYR A 415 9.79 14.56 -28.43
CA TYR A 415 9.90 13.56 -27.37
C TYR A 415 9.50 14.13 -26.01
N GLN A 416 8.73 13.35 -25.26
CA GLN A 416 8.52 13.53 -23.83
C GLN A 416 9.58 12.73 -23.07
N ILE A 417 10.29 13.40 -22.17
CA ILE A 417 11.41 12.82 -21.42
C ILE A 417 10.89 12.49 -20.02
N VAL A 418 10.69 11.20 -19.77
CA VAL A 418 9.88 10.70 -18.65
C VAL A 418 10.64 9.68 -17.79
N SER A 419 10.11 9.33 -16.63
CA SER A 419 10.61 8.22 -15.81
C SER A 419 10.38 6.85 -16.46
N LEU A 420 11.01 5.79 -15.94
CA LEU A 420 10.73 4.42 -16.39
C LEU A 420 9.29 4.01 -16.07
N ASP A 421 8.73 4.39 -14.93
CA ASP A 421 7.32 4.09 -14.59
C ASP A 421 6.34 4.70 -15.59
N THR A 422 6.55 5.97 -15.94
CA THR A 422 5.72 6.62 -16.96
C THR A 422 5.90 5.95 -18.32
N LEU A 423 7.13 5.61 -18.71
CA LEU A 423 7.38 4.90 -19.97
C LEU A 423 6.70 3.51 -19.95
N MET A 424 6.77 2.78 -18.84
CA MET A 424 6.15 1.48 -18.65
C MET A 424 4.62 1.58 -18.72
N LYS A 425 4.02 2.61 -18.12
CA LYS A 425 2.58 2.88 -18.21
C LYS A 425 2.09 3.04 -19.65
N TYR A 426 2.84 3.73 -20.50
CA TYR A 426 2.40 4.07 -21.86
C TYR A 426 2.97 3.18 -22.97
N ARG A 427 4.06 2.45 -22.71
CA ARG A 427 4.79 1.61 -23.69
C ARG A 427 5.13 0.20 -23.16
N GLY A 428 4.58 -0.21 -22.02
CA GLY A 428 5.00 -1.41 -21.28
C GLY A 428 4.98 -2.72 -22.08
N ASP A 429 3.99 -2.90 -22.96
CA ASP A 429 3.92 -4.08 -23.86
C ASP A 429 5.17 -4.19 -24.74
N LYS A 430 5.64 -3.07 -25.28
CA LYS A 430 6.83 -3.01 -26.13
C LYS A 430 8.09 -3.26 -25.29
N LEU A 431 8.20 -2.60 -24.13
CA LEU A 431 9.35 -2.75 -23.24
C LEU A 431 9.52 -4.19 -22.74
N THR A 432 8.41 -4.86 -22.43
CA THR A 432 8.41 -6.25 -21.95
C THR A 432 8.73 -7.23 -23.09
N LYS A 433 8.13 -7.07 -24.27
CA LYS A 433 8.38 -7.95 -25.44
C LYS A 433 9.83 -7.84 -25.95
N SER A 434 10.44 -6.67 -25.80
CA SER A 434 11.85 -6.42 -26.16
C SER A 434 12.83 -6.76 -25.03
N SER A 435 12.36 -7.30 -23.90
CA SER A 435 13.18 -7.60 -22.71
C SER A 435 13.94 -6.40 -22.15
N TYR A 436 13.50 -5.18 -22.45
CA TYR A 436 14.07 -3.97 -21.85
C TYR A 436 13.62 -3.79 -20.40
N ILE A 437 12.44 -4.32 -20.06
CA ILE A 437 12.00 -4.47 -18.67
C ILE A 437 11.55 -5.92 -18.50
N THR A 438 12.16 -6.62 -17.56
CA THR A 438 11.74 -7.96 -17.14
C THR A 438 10.97 -7.82 -15.83
N PRO A 439 9.68 -8.23 -15.77
CA PRO A 439 8.90 -8.20 -14.54
C PRO A 439 9.59 -8.98 -13.41
N SER A 440 9.34 -8.57 -12.17
CA SER A 440 9.84 -9.32 -11.01
C SER A 440 9.22 -10.72 -10.98
N LEU A 441 10.03 -11.72 -10.64
CA LEU A 441 9.55 -13.09 -10.35
C LEU A 441 9.04 -13.22 -8.91
N TYR A 442 9.07 -12.12 -8.14
CA TYR A 442 8.59 -12.08 -6.77
C TYR A 442 7.06 -12.11 -6.74
N GLU A 443 6.48 -13.26 -6.37
CA GLU A 443 5.03 -13.48 -6.21
C GLU A 443 4.59 -13.65 -4.75
#